data_AF-A0A0N0KET0-F1
#
_entry.id   AF-A0A0N0KET0-F1
#
_cell.length_a   1.000
_cell.length_b   1.000
_cell.length_c   1.000
_cell.angle_alpha   90.00
_cell.angle_beta   90.00
_cell.angle_gamma   90.00
#
_symmetry.space_group_name_H-M   'P 1'
#
loop_
_entity.id
_entity.type
_entity.pdbx_description
1 polymer ?
#
loop_
_entity_poly.entity_id
_entity_poly.type
_entity_poly.pdbx_seq_one_letter_code
_entity_poly.pdbx_strand_id
1 'polypeptide(L)'
;MAGRVHLSARHSIAAERDAGIDFVAIVTHFTAASTRTPVSHPEGFLAAFANIYRDVADVLRGIPAPLLPGIDITLRGMTFVDTALRASADKAGWMKLRVSVEKL
;
A
#
# COMPACT_ATOMS: atom_id res chain seq x y z
N MET A 1 19.11 30.03 37.67
CA MET A 1 19.08 28.56 37.54
C MET A 1 17.85 28.16 36.74
N ALA A 2 18.00 27.17 35.84
CA ALA A 2 16.96 26.49 35.05
C ALA A 2 16.22 27.34 33.99
N GLY A 3 15.98 26.89 32.75
CA GLY A 3 16.27 25.63 32.09
C GLY A 3 16.10 25.80 30.58
N ARG A 4 17.02 25.21 29.80
CA ARG A 4 16.99 25.19 28.33
C ARG A 4 16.00 24.13 27.89
N VAL A 5 14.81 24.53 27.44
CA VAL A 5 13.84 23.63 26.81
C VAL A 5 14.36 23.28 25.42
N HIS A 6 14.59 21.98 25.21
CA HIS A 6 15.02 21.35 23.98
C HIS A 6 13.89 21.47 22.92
N LEU A 7 14.00 22.42 22.00
CA LEU A 7 13.05 22.63 20.91
C LEU A 7 13.36 21.68 19.75
N SER A 8 12.77 20.48 19.87
CA SER A 8 12.15 19.64 18.84
C SER A 8 12.54 19.89 17.37
N ALA A 9 13.15 18.87 16.79
CA ALA A 9 13.39 18.65 15.36
C ALA A 9 12.18 18.96 14.45
N ARG A 10 12.10 20.19 13.94
CA ARG A 10 11.17 20.61 12.87
C ARG A 10 11.92 21.13 11.62
N HIS A 11 13.13 20.62 11.37
CA HIS A 11 13.99 21.10 10.27
C HIS A 11 14.21 20.12 9.12
N SER A 12 13.50 19.00 9.08
CA SER A 12 13.64 18.01 8.01
C SER A 12 12.36 17.96 7.17
N ILE A 13 12.51 17.89 5.85
CA ILE A 13 11.49 17.81 4.77
C ILE A 13 11.30 19.10 3.96
N ALA A 14 11.06 20.28 4.57
CA ALA A 14 10.80 21.48 3.76
C ALA A 14 12.05 22.02 3.04
N ALA A 15 13.22 21.93 3.66
CA ALA A 15 14.46 22.52 3.16
C ALA A 15 15.16 21.71 2.04
N GLU A 16 14.82 20.44 1.85
CA GLU A 16 15.43 19.61 0.79
C GLU A 16 14.81 19.83 -0.60
N ARG A 17 13.71 20.59 -0.70
CA ARG A 17 13.02 20.90 -1.96
C ARG A 17 13.78 21.89 -2.86
N ASP A 18 14.74 22.63 -2.29
CA ASP A 18 15.46 23.69 -2.99
C ASP A 18 16.74 23.21 -3.71
N ALA A 19 17.12 21.93 -3.54
CA ALA A 19 18.36 21.37 -4.08
C ALA A 19 18.27 20.84 -5.53
N GLY A 20 17.13 21.06 -6.22
CA GLY A 20 16.99 20.83 -7.66
C GLY A 20 16.99 19.35 -8.10
N ILE A 21 17.14 18.40 -7.19
CA ILE A 21 16.93 16.97 -7.42
C ILE A 21 15.88 16.48 -6.41
N ASP A 22 14.59 16.60 -6.74
CA ASP A 22 13.55 15.95 -5.95
C ASP A 22 13.61 14.44 -6.22
N PHE A 23 14.37 13.72 -5.39
CA PHE A 23 14.54 12.27 -5.52
C PHE A 23 13.19 11.53 -5.41
N VAL A 24 12.19 12.13 -4.75
CA VAL A 24 10.82 11.61 -4.68
C VAL A 24 10.09 11.79 -6.02
N ALA A 25 10.41 12.84 -6.78
CA ALA A 25 9.86 13.07 -8.13
C ALA A 25 10.38 12.11 -9.20
N ILE A 26 11.50 11.41 -8.97
CA ILE A 26 12.00 10.35 -9.87
C ILE A 26 11.16 9.08 -9.75
N VAL A 27 10.40 8.93 -8.64
CA VAL A 27 9.55 7.77 -8.41
C VAL A 27 8.15 8.02 -8.97
N THR A 28 7.54 7.00 -9.58
CA THR A 28 6.16 7.06 -10.08
C THR A 28 5.22 7.67 -9.05
N HIS A 29 4.27 8.51 -9.48
CA HIS A 29 3.39 9.30 -8.61
C HIS A 29 2.73 8.51 -7.47
N PHE A 30 2.34 7.25 -7.72
CA PHE A 30 1.76 6.36 -6.71
C PHE A 30 2.75 5.91 -5.63
N THR A 31 4.02 5.72 -5.99
CA THR A 31 5.07 5.34 -5.05
C THR A 31 5.45 6.53 -4.18
N ALA A 32 5.60 7.72 -4.78
CA ALA A 32 5.83 8.95 -4.05
C ALA A 32 4.70 9.23 -3.03
N ALA A 33 3.44 9.01 -3.41
CA ALA A 33 2.29 9.15 -2.51
C ALA A 33 2.24 8.09 -1.39
N SER A 34 2.96 6.97 -1.53
CA SER A 34 2.92 5.84 -0.60
C SER A 34 4.11 5.78 0.36
N THR A 35 5.14 6.60 0.11
CA THR A 35 6.35 6.71 0.92
C THR A 35 6.28 7.98 1.79
N ARG A 36 6.67 7.85 3.06
CA ARG A 36 6.75 8.91 4.08
C ARG A 36 8.18 9.22 4.48
N THR A 37 9.14 8.33 4.26
CA THR A 37 10.54 8.54 4.68
C THR A 37 11.52 8.56 3.50
N PRO A 38 12.69 9.23 3.64
CA PRO A 38 13.73 9.22 2.62
C PRO A 38 14.20 7.80 2.30
N VAL A 39 14.84 7.61 1.14
CA VAL A 39 15.25 6.29 0.63
C VAL A 39 16.20 5.50 1.56
N SER A 40 16.83 6.18 2.52
CA SER A 40 17.71 5.57 3.53
C SER A 40 16.99 5.04 4.78
N HIS A 41 15.69 5.32 4.92
CA HIS A 41 14.87 4.89 6.05
C HIS A 41 13.88 3.84 5.56
N PRO A 42 14.13 2.55 5.85
CA PRO A 42 13.29 1.48 5.33
C PRO A 42 11.90 1.56 5.93
N GLU A 43 10.91 1.70 5.06
CA GLU A 43 9.52 1.47 5.42
C GLU A 43 9.25 -0.03 5.48
N GLY A 44 8.36 -0.41 6.38
CA GLY A 44 8.03 -1.80 6.64
C GLY A 44 6.55 -2.08 6.53
N PHE A 45 6.18 -3.27 7.00
CA PHE A 45 4.81 -3.76 7.03
C PHE A 45 3.80 -2.76 7.58
N LEU A 46 4.11 -2.06 8.67
CA LEU A 46 3.21 -1.06 9.26
C LEU A 46 2.92 0.12 8.32
N ALA A 47 3.91 0.56 7.54
CA ALA A 47 3.73 1.63 6.56
C ALA A 47 2.84 1.16 5.40
N ALA A 48 3.00 -0.09 4.95
CA ALA A 48 2.13 -0.69 3.95
C ALA A 48 0.66 -0.76 4.44
N PHE A 49 0.43 -1.18 5.69
CA PHE A 49 -0.92 -1.16 6.28
C PHE A 49 -1.47 0.25 6.41
N ALA A 50 -0.64 1.21 6.83
CA ALA A 50 -1.06 2.61 6.92
C ALA A 50 -1.50 3.17 5.55
N ASN A 51 -0.89 2.73 4.46
CA ASN A 51 -1.33 3.08 3.10
C ASN A 51 -2.73 2.52 2.80
N ILE A 52 -2.99 1.25 3.12
CA ILE A 52 -4.33 0.65 2.94
C ILE A 52 -5.38 1.43 3.74
N TYR A 53 -5.11 1.73 5.02
CA TYR A 53 -6.08 2.46 5.86
C TYR A 53 -6.31 3.90 5.40
N ARG A 54 -5.28 4.58 4.90
CA ARG A 54 -5.43 5.90 4.29
C ARG A 54 -6.33 5.83 3.06
N ASP A 55 -6.07 4.89 2.17
CA ASP A 55 -6.84 4.72 0.93
C ASP A 55 -8.32 4.37 1.23
N VAL A 56 -8.59 3.57 2.28
CA VAL A 56 -9.96 3.37 2.81
C VAL A 56 -10.57 4.68 3.28
N ALA A 57 -9.83 5.46 4.06
CA ALA A 57 -10.32 6.73 4.58
C ALA A 57 -10.60 7.76 3.47
N ASP A 58 -9.84 7.72 2.38
CA ASP A 58 -10.07 8.54 1.19
C ASP A 58 -11.38 8.16 0.51
N VAL A 59 -11.63 6.86 0.30
CA VAL A 59 -12.92 6.38 -0.24
C VAL A 59 -14.09 6.81 0.63
N LEU A 60 -13.97 6.72 1.96
CA LEU A 60 -15.01 7.17 2.89
C LEU A 60 -15.28 8.68 2.82
N ARG A 61 -14.30 9.47 2.37
CA ARG A 61 -14.45 10.92 2.14
C ARG A 61 -14.91 11.27 0.73
N GLY A 62 -15.18 10.27 -0.12
CA GLY A 62 -15.53 10.47 -1.53
C GLY A 62 -14.33 10.76 -2.44
N ILE A 63 -13.10 10.53 -1.96
CA ILE A 63 -11.87 10.67 -2.74
C ILE A 63 -11.56 9.30 -3.37
N PRO A 64 -11.39 9.19 -4.70
CA PRO A 64 -11.07 7.92 -5.34
C PRO A 64 -9.71 7.36 -4.89
N ALA A 65 -9.66 6.08 -4.52
CA ALA A 65 -8.43 5.35 -4.21
C ALA A 65 -8.28 4.12 -5.13
N PRO A 66 -7.70 4.29 -6.33
CA PRO A 66 -7.70 3.24 -7.37
C PRO A 66 -6.82 2.02 -7.03
N LEU A 67 -5.92 2.13 -6.06
CA LEU A 67 -5.06 1.03 -5.62
C LEU A 67 -5.64 0.23 -4.45
N LEU A 68 -6.75 0.69 -3.87
CA LEU A 68 -7.42 -0.03 -2.79
C LEU A 68 -8.08 -1.29 -3.37
N PRO A 69 -7.71 -2.51 -2.92
CA PRO A 69 -8.28 -3.73 -3.45
C PRO A 69 -9.78 -3.83 -3.12
N GLY A 70 -10.58 -4.13 -4.14
CA GLY A 70 -12.02 -4.36 -4.02
C GLY A 70 -12.37 -5.80 -3.68
N ILE A 71 -13.69 -6.04 -3.57
CA ILE A 71 -14.25 -7.37 -3.26
C ILE A 71 -13.91 -8.42 -4.32
N ASP A 72 -13.77 -8.02 -5.57
CA ASP A 72 -13.42 -8.90 -6.70
C ASP A 72 -12.05 -9.57 -6.50
N ILE A 73 -11.06 -8.83 -5.98
CA ILE A 73 -9.73 -9.33 -5.66
C ILE A 73 -9.81 -10.35 -4.52
N THR A 74 -10.61 -10.07 -3.49
CA THR A 74 -10.83 -11.01 -2.39
C THR A 74 -11.51 -12.30 -2.86
N LEU A 75 -12.54 -12.19 -3.71
CA LEU A 75 -13.25 -13.35 -4.27
C LEU A 75 -12.33 -14.21 -5.15
N ARG A 76 -11.43 -13.60 -5.93
CA ARG A 76 -10.37 -14.32 -6.66
C ARG A 76 -9.44 -15.07 -5.72
N GLY A 77 -9.06 -14.46 -4.60
CA GLY A 77 -8.26 -15.12 -3.56
C GLY A 77 -8.95 -16.35 -2.96
N MET A 78 -10.23 -16.23 -2.62
CA MET A 78 -11.01 -17.37 -2.10
C MET A 78 -11.16 -18.49 -3.13
N THR A 79 -11.41 -18.13 -4.39
CA THR A 79 -11.48 -19.09 -5.51
C THR A 79 -10.16 -19.83 -5.70
N PHE A 80 -9.03 -19.13 -5.52
CA PHE A 80 -7.71 -19.75 -5.59
C PHE A 80 -7.52 -20.78 -4.48
N VAL A 81 -7.88 -20.44 -3.23
CA VAL A 81 -7.79 -21.37 -2.10
C VAL A 81 -8.65 -22.62 -2.34
N ASP A 82 -9.92 -22.47 -2.76
CA ASP A 82 -10.80 -23.60 -3.09
C ASP A 82 -10.24 -24.47 -4.22
N THR A 83 -9.73 -23.84 -5.29
CA THR A 83 -9.15 -24.58 -6.44
C THR A 83 -7.93 -25.38 -6.01
N ALA A 84 -7.04 -24.80 -5.19
CA ALA A 84 -5.85 -25.47 -4.68
C ALA A 84 -6.21 -26.67 -3.79
N LEU A 85 -7.23 -26.54 -2.95
CA LEU A 85 -7.71 -27.64 -2.11
C LEU A 85 -8.27 -28.80 -2.94
N ARG A 86 -9.08 -28.52 -3.97
CA ARG A 86 -9.59 -29.55 -4.89
C ARG A 86 -8.47 -30.22 -5.68
N ALA A 87 -7.52 -29.44 -6.20
CA ALA A 87 -6.37 -29.97 -6.92
C ALA A 87 -5.56 -30.95 -6.07
N SER A 88 -5.38 -30.63 -4.79
CA SER A 88 -4.68 -31.48 -3.83
C SER A 88 -5.45 -32.77 -3.55
N ALA A 89 -6.76 -32.68 -3.30
CA ALA A 89 -7.61 -33.84 -3.02
C ALA A 89 -7.66 -34.83 -4.21
N ASP A 90 -7.79 -34.30 -5.42
CA ASP A 90 -7.92 -35.10 -6.64
C ASP A 90 -6.56 -35.52 -7.24
N LYS A 91 -5.44 -35.08 -6.64
CA LYS A 91 -4.08 -35.21 -7.20
C LYS A 91 -4.00 -34.75 -8.67
N ALA A 92 -4.80 -33.73 -9.00
CA ALA A 92 -5.04 -33.29 -10.39
C ALA A 92 -3.89 -32.43 -10.96
N GLY A 93 -2.96 -31.97 -10.12
CA GLY A 93 -1.88 -31.07 -10.54
C GLY A 93 -2.41 -29.69 -10.93
N TRP A 94 -2.06 -29.22 -12.13
CA TRP A 94 -2.50 -27.91 -12.61
C TRP A 94 -4.00 -27.87 -12.91
N MET A 95 -4.73 -26.96 -12.26
CA MET A 95 -6.15 -26.73 -12.50
C MET A 95 -6.41 -25.29 -12.97
N LYS A 96 -7.37 -25.12 -13.88
CA LYS A 96 -7.82 -23.80 -14.32
C LYS A 96 -8.55 -23.10 -13.17
N LEU A 97 -8.13 -21.88 -12.85
CA LEU A 97 -8.84 -21.02 -11.90
C LEU A 97 -10.18 -20.59 -12.52
N ARG A 98 -11.29 -21.10 -11.99
CA ARG A 98 -12.64 -20.75 -12.45
C ARG A 98 -13.13 -19.50 -11.73
N VAL A 99 -12.72 -18.32 -12.22
CA VAL A 99 -13.24 -17.05 -11.70
C VAL A 99 -14.57 -16.74 -12.40
N SER A 100 -15.68 -16.96 -11.71
CA SER A 100 -17.02 -16.59 -12.17
C SER A 100 -17.31 -15.14 -11.77
N VAL A 101 -16.87 -14.16 -12.56
CA VAL A 101 -17.14 -12.72 -12.29
C VAL A 101 -18.55 -12.31 -12.76
N GLU A 102 -19.33 -13.22 -13.32
CA GLU A 102 -20.55 -12.91 -14.08
C GLU A 102 -21.81 -12.68 -13.22
N LYS A 103 -21.67 -12.55 -11.90
CA LYS A 103 -22.84 -12.49 -11.00
C LYS A 103 -22.61 -11.62 -9.76
N LEU A 104 -22.26 -10.35 -9.95
CA LEU A 104 -22.52 -9.27 -8.99
C LEU A 104 -22.84 -7.97 -9.75
#